data_AF-A0A920IJY7-F1
#
_entry.id   AF-A0A920IJY7-F1
#
_cell.length_a   1.000
_cell.length_b   1.000
_cell.length_c   1.000
_cell.angle_alpha   90.00
_cell.angle_beta   90.00
_cell.angle_gamma   90.00
#
_symmetry.space_group_name_H-M   'P 1'
#
loop_
_entity.id
_entity.type
_entity.pdbx_description
1 polymer ?
#
loop_
_entity_poly.entity_id
_entity_poly.type
_entity_poly.pdbx_seq_one_letter_code
_entity_poly.pdbx_strand_id
1 'polypeptide(L)'
;MESSVDQRLSLLLDGEASEFETRRLVEDISKNPHIKKRWLEMNKQKSALRRELLMPNLDLSSKIQNELQKSKKPNNQKHHENHFSWGKIPYMRTCSYLFGLCFTLTFIFFEFSSQPNQSFLQVSAPKTLVSTINPVILDDYGRNFDGNLRSYKFISNNQVEANYGIKGSNANLKLKFFLKDGSNSVKLSSISNGVTINTRKGDTPMIINLSSDKLSNQKLISISNLILE
;
A
#
# COMPACT_ATOMS: atom_id res chain seq x y z
N MET A 1 17.38 10.89 49.00
CA MET A 1 17.27 9.56 48.38
C MET A 1 17.55 9.73 46.90
N GLU A 2 18.61 9.10 46.39
CA GLU A 2 18.93 9.15 44.96
C GLU A 2 17.88 8.33 44.20
N SER A 3 17.10 8.99 43.32
CA SER A 3 16.09 8.30 42.53
C SER A 3 16.75 7.36 41.53
N SER A 4 16.30 6.10 41.49
CA SER A 4 16.79 5.12 40.52
C SER A 4 16.60 5.64 39.09
N VAL A 5 17.45 5.18 38.16
CA VAL A 5 17.34 5.56 36.73
C VAL A 5 15.95 5.22 36.19
N ASP A 6 15.39 4.07 36.59
CA ASP A 6 14.03 3.65 36.21
C ASP A 6 12.94 4.61 36.70
N GLN A 7 13.03 5.08 37.95
CA GLN A 7 12.08 6.07 38.47
C GLN A 7 12.17 7.38 37.69
N ARG A 8 13.39 7.84 37.38
CA ARG A 8 13.59 9.07 36.59
C ARG A 8 13.06 8.93 35.17
N LEU A 9 13.26 7.78 34.53
CA LEU A 9 12.66 7.47 33.22
C LEU A 9 11.13 7.40 33.29
N SER A 10 10.55 6.88 34.38
CA SER A 10 9.10 6.86 34.58
C SER A 10 8.53 8.27 34.70
N LEU A 11 9.18 9.14 35.50
CA LEU A 11 8.79 10.55 35.61
C LEU A 11 8.87 11.26 34.26
N LEU A 12 9.92 10.99 33.47
CA LEU A 12 10.05 11.52 32.11
C LEU A 12 8.95 11.01 31.18
N LEU A 13 8.59 9.72 31.30
CA LEU A 13 7.54 9.11 30.50
C LEU A 13 6.17 9.74 30.76
N ASP A 14 5.91 10.11 32.01
CA ASP A 14 4.64 10.70 32.43
C ASP A 14 4.61 12.23 32.36
N GLY A 15 5.73 12.86 32.00
CA GLY A 15 5.85 14.30 31.85
C GLY A 15 5.98 15.05 33.18
N GLU A 16 6.27 14.34 34.27
CA GLU A 16 6.44 14.88 35.62
C GLU A 16 7.91 15.20 35.96
N ALA A 17 8.84 14.87 35.06
CA ALA A 17 10.24 15.25 35.21
C ALA A 17 10.40 16.77 35.10
N SER A 18 11.25 17.35 35.95
CA SER A 18 11.61 18.77 35.84
C SER A 18 12.30 19.05 34.50
N GLU A 19 12.31 20.31 34.05
CA GLU A 19 12.98 20.69 32.79
C GLU A 19 14.48 20.34 32.82
N PHE A 20 15.13 20.56 33.96
CA PHE A 20 16.54 20.22 34.14
C PHE A 20 16.78 18.71 34.06
N GLU A 21 15.98 17.91 34.78
CA GLU A 21 16.08 16.45 34.73
C GLU A 21 15.73 15.90 33.35
N THR A 22 14.78 16.52 32.64
CA THR A 22 14.42 16.17 31.27
C THR A 22 15.62 16.32 30.33
N ARG A 23 16.29 17.48 30.35
CA ARG A 23 17.49 17.71 29.52
C ARG A 23 18.60 16.71 29.84
N ARG A 24 18.84 16.44 31.13
CA ARG A 24 19.84 15.47 31.58
C ARG A 24 19.51 14.05 31.13
N LEU A 25 18.28 13.60 31.33
CA LEU A 25 17.83 12.26 30.96
C LEU A 25 17.84 12.05 29.45
N VAL A 26 17.46 13.06 28.65
CA VAL A 26 17.55 13.00 27.19
C VAL A 26 19.01 12.82 26.75
N GLU A 27 19.94 13.54 27.36
CA GLU A 27 21.38 13.37 27.11
C GLU A 27 21.86 11.96 27.50
N ASP A 28 21.44 11.46 28.68
CA ASP A 28 21.80 10.14 29.19
C ASP A 28 21.23 9.00 28.30
N ILE A 29 19.99 9.14 27.82
CA ILE A 29 19.36 8.24 26.84
C ILE A 29 20.15 8.24 25.52
N SER A 30 20.69 9.39 25.09
CA SER A 30 21.45 9.47 23.85
C SER A 30 22.82 8.79 23.94
N LYS A 31 23.48 8.89 25.11
CA LYS A 31 24.85 8.39 25.33
C LYS A 31 24.91 6.95 25.80
N ASN A 32 23.94 6.49 26.58
CA ASN A 32 23.98 5.18 27.21
C ASN A 32 23.01 4.18 26.53
N PRO A 33 23.52 3.14 25.85
CA PRO A 33 22.68 2.14 25.17
C PRO A 33 21.71 1.40 26.10
N HIS A 34 22.10 1.17 27.37
CA HIS A 34 21.27 0.46 28.33
C HIS A 34 20.04 1.30 28.73
N ILE A 35 20.25 2.59 29.01
CA ILE A 35 19.18 3.54 29.33
C ILE A 35 18.26 3.73 28.12
N LYS A 36 18.83 3.83 26.92
CA LYS A 36 18.06 3.89 25.66
C LYS A 36 17.15 2.69 25.48
N LYS A 37 17.66 1.48 25.69
CA LYS A 37 16.88 0.24 25.58
C LYS A 37 15.73 0.25 26.58
N ARG A 38 16.01 0.60 27.84
CA ARG A 38 15.00 0.69 28.90
C ARG A 38 13.89 1.69 28.57
N TRP A 39 14.26 2.87 28.10
CA TRP A 39 13.33 3.91 27.63
C TRP A 39 12.40 3.42 26.51
N LEU A 40 12.94 2.69 25.53
CA LEU A 40 12.16 2.10 24.44
C LEU A 40 11.17 1.04 24.95
N GLU A 41 11.60 0.18 25.88
CA GLU A 41 10.74 -0.83 26.49
C GLU A 41 9.56 -0.20 27.25
N MET A 42 9.82 0.84 28.04
CA MET A 42 8.78 1.56 28.80
C MET A 42 7.77 2.24 27.88
N ASN A 43 8.23 2.91 26.81
CA ASN A 43 7.34 3.50 25.81
C ASN A 43 6.50 2.44 25.10
N LYS A 44 7.10 1.29 24.74
CA LYS A 44 6.38 0.17 24.14
C LYS A 44 5.29 -0.34 25.08
N GLN A 45 5.59 -0.52 26.36
CA GLN A 45 4.60 -0.93 27.37
C GLN A 45 3.46 0.10 27.51
N LYS A 46 3.78 1.39 27.58
CA LYS A 46 2.79 2.47 27.64
C LYS A 46 1.86 2.48 26.42
N SER A 47 2.41 2.37 25.21
CA SER A 47 1.60 2.25 23.99
C SER A 47 0.82 0.93 23.91
N ALA A 48 1.34 -0.17 24.46
CA ALA A 48 0.62 -1.44 24.54
C ALA A 48 -0.66 -1.30 25.38
N LEU A 49 -0.56 -0.66 26.55
CA LEU A 49 -1.68 -0.41 27.45
C LEU A 49 -2.76 0.46 26.79
N ARG A 50 -2.34 1.41 25.93
CA ARG A 50 -3.24 2.27 25.15
C ARG A 50 -3.78 1.62 23.87
N ARG A 51 -3.38 0.37 23.58
CA ARG A 51 -3.70 -0.36 22.34
C ARG A 51 -3.24 0.38 21.07
N GLU A 52 -2.16 1.15 21.15
CA GLU A 52 -1.57 1.90 20.04
C GLU A 52 -0.55 1.07 19.24
N LEU A 53 -0.14 -0.10 19.76
CA LEU A 53 0.84 -0.98 19.10
C LEU A 53 0.22 -1.74 17.93
N LEU A 54 0.18 -1.10 16.76
CA LEU A 54 -0.26 -1.74 15.51
C LEU A 54 0.75 -2.80 15.02
N MET A 55 2.04 -2.59 15.26
CA MET A 55 3.13 -3.47 14.80
C MET A 55 4.30 -3.52 15.80
N PRO A 56 4.34 -4.51 16.73
CA PRO A 56 5.28 -4.51 17.86
C PRO A 56 6.76 -4.73 17.49
N ASN A 57 7.05 -5.14 16.25
CA ASN A 57 8.40 -5.44 15.77
C ASN A 57 8.88 -4.47 14.68
N LEU A 58 8.09 -3.44 14.35
CA LEU A 58 8.46 -2.45 13.35
C LEU A 58 9.25 -1.31 14.00
N ASP A 59 10.54 -1.23 13.72
CA ASP A 59 11.37 -0.07 14.10
C ASP A 59 11.53 0.88 12.90
N LEU A 60 10.89 2.05 12.98
CA LEU A 60 11.04 3.14 12.01
C LEU A 60 12.04 4.21 12.46
N SER A 61 12.57 4.12 13.69
CA SER A 61 13.34 5.18 14.33
C SER A 61 14.60 5.53 13.53
N SER A 62 15.34 4.53 13.05
CA SER A 62 16.55 4.71 12.25
C SER A 62 16.26 5.38 10.91
N LYS A 63 15.18 4.98 10.22
CA LYS A 63 14.78 5.58 8.95
C LYS A 63 14.36 7.04 9.12
N ILE A 64 13.56 7.32 10.15
CA ILE A 64 13.15 8.70 10.48
C ILE A 64 14.37 9.54 10.81
N GLN A 65 15.30 9.03 11.63
CA GLN A 65 16.52 9.73 11.99
C GLN A 65 17.39 10.05 10.75
N ASN A 66 17.51 9.10 9.82
CA ASN A 66 18.25 9.31 8.58
C ASN A 66 17.62 10.41 7.69
N GLU A 67 16.29 10.44 7.57
CA GLU A 67 15.60 11.49 6.82
C GLU A 67 15.69 12.86 7.50
N LEU A 68 15.61 12.92 8.84
CA LEU A 68 15.81 14.14 9.62
C LEU A 68 17.24 14.70 9.52
N GLN A 69 18.24 13.84 9.29
CA GLN A 69 19.62 14.26 9.06
C GLN A 69 19.88 14.67 7.61
N LYS A 70 19.20 14.06 6.64
CA LYS A 70 19.28 14.42 5.21
C LYS A 70 18.80 15.84 4.94
N SER A 71 17.70 16.26 5.55
CA SER A 71 17.16 17.61 5.40
C SER A 71 18.09 18.72 5.89
N LYS A 72 19.13 18.38 6.69
CA LYS A 72 20.13 19.32 7.21
C LYS A 72 21.39 19.44 6.37
N LYS A 73 21.60 18.59 5.35
CA LYS A 73 22.76 18.71 4.44
C LYS A 73 22.40 19.57 3.23
N PRO A 74 23.15 20.64 2.91
CA PRO A 74 22.93 21.39 1.68
C PRO A 74 23.16 20.46 0.47
N ASN A 75 22.19 20.46 -0.44
CA ASN A 75 22.14 19.55 -1.57
C ASN A 75 23.18 19.94 -2.63
N ASN A 76 24.44 19.50 -2.48
CA ASN A 76 25.43 19.56 -3.55
C ASN A 76 25.20 18.40 -4.53
N GLN A 77 24.10 18.42 -5.28
CA GLN A 77 23.88 17.51 -6.39
C GLN A 77 24.33 18.18 -7.69
N LYS A 78 25.54 17.82 -8.14
CA LYS A 78 25.99 18.07 -9.52
C LYS A 78 25.11 17.25 -10.46
N HIS A 79 24.30 17.92 -11.28
CA HIS A 79 23.62 17.33 -12.42
C HIS A 79 24.68 16.81 -13.42
N HIS A 80 24.81 15.50 -13.56
CA HIS A 80 25.48 14.90 -14.70
C HIS A 80 24.43 14.74 -15.82
N GLU A 81 24.40 15.71 -16.73
CA GLU A 81 23.66 15.57 -17.98
C GLU A 81 24.41 14.63 -18.91
N ASN A 82 23.83 13.45 -19.17
CA ASN A 82 24.32 12.54 -20.19
C ASN A 82 23.80 13.00 -21.56
N HIS A 83 24.67 13.64 -22.34
CA HIS A 83 24.43 14.04 -23.72
C HIS A 83 24.33 12.81 -24.63
N PHE A 84 23.12 12.38 -24.95
CA PHE A 84 22.85 11.27 -25.88
C PHE A 84 22.85 11.79 -27.33
N SER A 85 23.94 11.54 -28.06
CA SER A 85 24.12 12.01 -29.43
C SER A 85 23.32 11.19 -30.44
N TRP A 86 22.35 11.85 -31.08
CA TRP A 86 21.41 11.28 -32.03
C TRP A 86 22.02 11.27 -33.45
N GLY A 87 22.99 10.38 -33.67
CA GLY A 87 23.73 10.30 -34.93
C GLY A 87 23.75 8.90 -35.53
N LYS A 88 23.01 8.72 -36.63
CA LYS A 88 23.11 7.66 -37.66
C LYS A 88 22.41 6.32 -37.38
N ILE A 89 21.19 6.12 -37.91
CA ILE A 89 20.76 4.79 -38.41
C ILE A 89 19.76 4.95 -39.59
N PRO A 90 20.12 4.61 -40.85
CA PRO A 90 19.25 4.74 -42.03
C PRO A 90 18.30 3.54 -42.25
N TYR A 91 17.95 2.78 -41.22
CA TYR A 91 17.09 1.57 -41.32
C TYR A 91 15.60 1.82 -41.04
N MET A 92 15.20 3.04 -40.65
CA MET A 92 13.81 3.33 -40.23
C MET A 92 12.81 3.60 -41.36
N ARG A 93 13.27 3.78 -42.61
CA ARG A 93 12.36 4.08 -43.74
C ARG A 93 11.68 2.86 -44.35
N THR A 94 12.26 1.67 -44.22
CA THR A 94 11.76 0.44 -44.86
C THR A 94 10.64 -0.23 -44.04
N CYS A 95 10.53 0.06 -42.74
CA CYS A 95 9.54 -0.56 -41.86
C CYS A 95 8.14 0.09 -41.93
N SER A 96 8.01 1.27 -42.56
CA SER A 96 6.73 1.99 -42.67
C SER A 96 5.74 1.29 -43.62
N TYR A 97 6.25 0.67 -44.69
CA TYR A 97 5.39 0.04 -45.71
C TYR A 97 4.78 -1.30 -45.28
N LEU A 98 5.44 -2.03 -44.36
CA LEU A 98 4.92 -3.30 -43.82
C LEU A 98 3.74 -3.08 -42.84
N PHE A 99 3.75 -1.97 -42.09
CA PHE A 99 2.68 -1.67 -41.15
C PHE A 99 1.38 -1.22 -41.85
N GLY A 100 1.48 -0.54 -43.00
CA GLY A 100 0.32 -0.08 -43.76
C GLY A 100 -0.49 -1.20 -44.42
N LEU A 101 0.17 -2.27 -44.87
CA LEU A 101 -0.50 -3.38 -45.59
C LEU A 101 -1.28 -4.32 -44.64
N CYS A 102 -0.86 -4.44 -43.37
CA CYS A 102 -1.60 -5.22 -42.36
C CYS A 102 -2.85 -4.49 -41.84
N PHE A 103 -2.89 -3.15 -41.87
CA PHE A 103 -4.00 -2.38 -41.31
C PHE A 103 -5.24 -2.35 -42.22
N THR A 104 -5.08 -2.54 -43.52
CA THR A 104 -6.19 -2.59 -44.47
C THR A 104 -6.83 -3.98 -44.57
N LEU A 105 -6.10 -5.05 -44.25
CA LEU A 105 -6.63 -6.42 -44.27
C LEU A 105 -7.56 -6.71 -43.07
N THR A 106 -7.34 -6.07 -41.92
CA THR A 106 -8.17 -6.27 -40.72
C THR A 106 -9.54 -5.60 -40.80
N PHE A 107 -9.71 -4.59 -41.66
CA PHE A 107 -10.98 -3.89 -41.83
C PHE A 107 -12.01 -4.67 -42.68
N ILE A 108 -11.56 -5.56 -43.57
CA ILE A 108 -12.47 -6.34 -44.44
C ILE A 108 -13.07 -7.54 -43.68
N PHE A 109 -12.42 -8.02 -42.62
CA PHE A 109 -12.92 -9.14 -41.79
C PHE A 109 -13.76 -8.70 -40.57
N PHE A 110 -13.97 -7.39 -40.38
CA PHE A 110 -14.73 -6.85 -39.24
C PHE A 110 -16.17 -6.44 -39.64
N GLU A 111 -16.80 -7.23 -40.51
CA GLU A 111 -18.24 -7.18 -40.74
C GLU A 111 -18.95 -7.91 -39.58
N PHE A 112 -19.52 -7.10 -38.68
CA PHE A 112 -20.76 -7.35 -37.95
C PHE A 112 -21.03 -8.79 -37.46
N SER A 113 -20.55 -9.12 -36.25
CA SER A 113 -21.14 -10.19 -35.44
C SER A 113 -21.86 -9.57 -34.25
N SER A 114 -23.18 -9.49 -34.37
CA SER A 114 -24.07 -9.12 -33.28
C SER A 114 -24.00 -10.15 -32.15
N GLN A 115 -23.98 -9.63 -30.92
CA GLN A 115 -24.08 -10.34 -29.65
C GLN A 115 -25.12 -11.48 -29.67
N PRO A 116 -24.93 -12.55 -28.86
CA PRO A 116 -25.46 -12.41 -27.51
C PRO A 116 -24.66 -13.14 -26.41
N ASN A 117 -24.99 -12.72 -25.19
CA ASN A 117 -24.84 -13.44 -23.92
C ASN A 117 -23.53 -13.31 -23.14
N GLN A 118 -23.74 -12.83 -21.91
CA GLN A 118 -22.81 -12.73 -20.81
C GLN A 118 -22.25 -14.12 -20.49
N SER A 119 -21.01 -14.36 -20.85
CA SER A 119 -20.21 -15.44 -20.27
C SER A 119 -19.06 -14.80 -19.51
N PHE A 120 -19.04 -15.04 -18.20
CA PHE A 120 -17.96 -14.75 -17.28
C PHE A 120 -16.64 -15.21 -17.91
N LEU A 121 -15.84 -14.29 -18.46
CA LEU A 121 -14.57 -14.63 -19.09
C LEU A 121 -13.54 -14.94 -18.00
N GLN A 122 -13.51 -16.21 -17.60
CA GLN A 122 -12.42 -16.81 -16.85
C GLN A 122 -11.23 -16.97 -17.81
N VAL A 123 -10.31 -16.01 -17.80
CA VAL A 123 -8.96 -16.23 -18.32
C VAL A 123 -8.23 -17.05 -17.26
N SER A 124 -8.12 -18.36 -17.52
CA SER A 124 -7.47 -19.33 -16.64
C SER A 124 -6.01 -18.93 -16.39
N ALA A 125 -5.76 -18.33 -15.22
CA ALA A 125 -4.42 -18.04 -14.71
C ALA A 125 -3.84 -19.29 -14.02
N PRO A 126 -2.50 -19.46 -14.01
CA PRO A 126 -1.85 -20.58 -13.33
C PRO A 126 -2.22 -20.61 -11.83
N LYS A 127 -2.33 -21.81 -11.26
CA LYS A 127 -2.65 -22.02 -9.83
C LYS A 127 -1.66 -21.21 -8.96
N THR A 128 -2.18 -20.15 -8.38
CA THR A 128 -1.47 -19.20 -7.50
C THR A 128 -2.28 -19.03 -6.22
N LEU A 129 -1.70 -18.53 -5.13
CA LEU A 129 -2.42 -18.32 -3.84
C LEU A 129 -3.76 -17.59 -4.02
N VAL A 130 -3.80 -16.67 -4.97
CA VAL A 130 -4.96 -15.89 -5.39
C VAL A 130 -6.01 -16.66 -6.20
N SER A 131 -5.64 -17.76 -6.85
CA SER A 131 -6.61 -18.65 -7.54
C SER A 131 -7.61 -19.31 -6.57
N THR A 132 -7.36 -19.20 -5.26
CA THR A 132 -8.29 -19.58 -4.18
C THR A 132 -9.40 -18.54 -3.95
N ILE A 133 -9.23 -17.29 -4.43
CA ILE A 133 -10.29 -16.29 -4.36
C ILE A 133 -11.35 -16.67 -5.38
N ASN A 134 -12.40 -17.32 -4.89
CA ASN A 134 -13.61 -17.59 -5.66
C ASN A 134 -14.22 -16.25 -6.14
N PRO A 135 -14.55 -16.08 -7.43
CA PRO A 135 -15.15 -14.85 -7.96
C PRO A 135 -16.42 -14.40 -7.23
N VAL A 136 -17.18 -15.32 -6.64
CA VAL A 136 -18.36 -15.01 -5.80
C VAL A 136 -17.98 -14.11 -4.63
N ILE A 137 -16.78 -14.28 -4.08
CA ILE A 137 -16.25 -13.48 -2.96
C ILE A 137 -16.08 -12.03 -3.37
N LEU A 138 -15.59 -11.78 -4.58
CA LEU A 138 -15.42 -10.42 -5.08
C LEU A 138 -16.79 -9.75 -5.25
N ASP A 139 -17.79 -10.49 -5.71
CA ASP A 139 -19.16 -9.97 -5.79
C ASP A 139 -19.74 -9.63 -4.41
N ASP A 140 -19.57 -10.53 -3.42
CA ASP A 140 -20.04 -10.31 -2.05
C ASP A 140 -19.44 -9.04 -1.42
N TYR A 141 -18.15 -8.77 -1.65
CA TYR A 141 -17.52 -7.53 -1.20
C TYR A 141 -18.19 -6.29 -1.80
N GLY A 142 -18.61 -6.35 -3.06
CA GLY A 142 -19.35 -5.28 -3.72
C GLY A 142 -20.68 -4.98 -3.03
N ARG A 143 -21.41 -6.03 -2.65
CA ARG A 143 -22.75 -5.93 -2.04
C ARG A 143 -22.75 -5.18 -0.71
N ASN A 144 -21.67 -5.26 0.07
CA ASN A 144 -21.55 -4.55 1.36
C ASN A 144 -21.61 -3.02 1.24
N PHE A 145 -21.46 -2.46 0.03
CA PHE A 145 -21.54 -1.00 -0.20
C PHE A 145 -22.43 -0.63 -1.40
N ASP A 146 -23.44 -1.44 -1.70
CA ASP A 146 -24.33 -1.26 -2.86
C ASP A 146 -23.57 -1.17 -4.19
N GLY A 147 -22.45 -1.88 -4.29
CA GLY A 147 -21.59 -1.94 -5.47
C GLY A 147 -21.77 -3.23 -6.25
N ASN A 148 -21.72 -3.12 -7.58
CA ASN A 148 -21.72 -4.28 -8.47
C ASN A 148 -20.33 -4.49 -9.06
N LEU A 149 -19.82 -5.73 -9.00
CA LEU A 149 -18.56 -6.10 -9.61
C LEU A 149 -18.66 -5.95 -11.14
N ARG A 150 -17.81 -5.11 -11.74
CA ARG A 150 -17.76 -4.90 -13.19
C ARG A 150 -16.69 -5.75 -13.86
N SER A 151 -15.51 -5.78 -13.28
CA SER A 151 -14.38 -6.54 -13.79
C SER A 151 -13.37 -6.81 -12.68
N TYR A 152 -12.60 -7.88 -12.83
CA TYR A 152 -11.45 -8.16 -11.99
C TYR A 152 -10.29 -8.68 -12.83
N LYS A 153 -9.07 -8.48 -12.34
CA LYS A 153 -7.85 -8.99 -12.95
C LYS A 153 -6.87 -9.43 -11.89
N PHE A 154 -6.14 -10.48 -12.21
CA PHE A 154 -5.02 -10.95 -11.40
C PHE A 154 -3.77 -10.16 -11.79
N ILE A 155 -3.19 -9.41 -10.85
CA ILE A 155 -1.97 -8.62 -11.10
C ILE A 155 -0.73 -9.48 -10.82
N SER A 156 -0.79 -10.30 -9.78
CA SER A 156 0.28 -11.22 -9.40
C SER A 156 -0.30 -12.40 -8.63
N ASN A 157 0.57 -13.36 -8.28
CA ASN A 157 0.21 -14.56 -7.52
C ASN A 157 -0.51 -14.27 -6.19
N ASN A 158 -0.33 -13.06 -5.65
CA ASN A 158 -0.86 -12.63 -4.37
C ASN A 158 -1.73 -11.37 -4.43
N GLN A 159 -2.06 -10.87 -5.64
CA GLN A 159 -2.78 -9.62 -5.83
C GLN A 159 -3.92 -9.72 -6.86
N VAL A 160 -5.11 -9.29 -6.45
CA VAL A 160 -6.29 -9.10 -7.31
C VAL A 160 -6.66 -7.62 -7.36
N GLU A 161 -6.99 -7.10 -8.53
CA GLU A 161 -7.65 -5.81 -8.67
C GLU A 161 -9.08 -6.04 -9.18
N ALA A 162 -10.07 -5.56 -8.44
CA ALA A 162 -11.47 -5.61 -8.79
C ALA A 162 -12.06 -4.20 -8.88
N ASN A 163 -12.88 -3.98 -9.91
CA ASN A 163 -13.54 -2.70 -10.18
C ASN A 163 -15.03 -2.84 -9.97
N TYR A 164 -15.60 -1.92 -9.21
CA TYR A 164 -17.01 -1.90 -8.83
C TYR A 164 -17.67 -0.61 -9.31
N GLY A 165 -18.90 -0.72 -9.77
CA GLY A 165 -19.77 0.45 -9.98
C GLY A 165 -20.70 0.61 -8.78
N ILE A 166 -20.76 1.81 -8.19
CA ILE A 166 -21.63 2.08 -7.06
C ILE A 166 -23.03 2.44 -7.57
N LYS A 167 -24.07 1.79 -7.05
CA LYS A 167 -25.45 2.09 -7.43
C LYS A 167 -25.81 3.53 -7.07
N GLY A 168 -26.47 4.24 -7.98
CA GLY A 168 -26.83 5.66 -7.79
C GLY A 168 -25.68 6.65 -7.99
N SER A 169 -24.50 6.19 -8.45
CA SER A 169 -23.38 7.07 -8.78
C SER A 169 -22.65 6.61 -10.05
N ASN A 170 -22.14 7.55 -10.84
CA ASN A 170 -21.22 7.26 -11.94
C ASN A 170 -19.77 7.06 -11.44
N ALA A 171 -19.59 6.85 -10.14
CA ALA A 171 -18.31 6.59 -9.50
C ALA A 171 -17.91 5.11 -9.61
N ASN A 172 -16.63 4.89 -9.88
CA ASN A 172 -16.04 3.58 -9.86
C ASN A 172 -15.17 3.45 -8.61
N LEU A 173 -15.28 2.31 -7.94
CA LEU A 173 -14.44 1.95 -6.81
C LEU A 173 -13.51 0.83 -7.25
N LYS A 174 -12.21 1.00 -7.00
CA LYS A 174 -11.19 0.01 -7.28
C LYS A 174 -10.67 -0.57 -5.98
N LEU A 175 -10.91 -1.86 -5.78
CA LEU A 175 -10.40 -2.62 -4.65
C LEU A 175 -9.20 -3.46 -5.10
N LYS A 176 -8.08 -3.30 -4.42
CA LYS A 176 -6.89 -4.14 -4.58
C LYS A 176 -6.77 -5.05 -3.37
N PHE A 177 -6.94 -6.34 -3.61
CA PHE A 177 -6.79 -7.39 -2.60
C PHE A 177 -5.37 -7.92 -2.66
N PHE A 178 -4.71 -8.01 -1.52
CA PHE A 178 -3.43 -8.66 -1.35
C PHE A 178 -3.59 -9.75 -0.30
N LEU A 179 -3.45 -11.02 -0.67
CA LEU A 179 -3.41 -12.08 0.34
C LEU A 179 -2.02 -12.03 0.98
N LYS A 180 -1.92 -12.34 2.26
CA LYS A 180 -0.63 -12.43 2.93
C LYS A 180 -0.31 -13.90 3.15
N ASP A 181 0.65 -14.41 2.39
CA ASP A 181 1.26 -15.68 2.73
C ASP A 181 2.25 -15.46 3.89
N GLY A 182 2.31 -16.41 4.82
CA GLY A 182 3.11 -16.31 6.04
C GLY A 182 4.62 -16.09 5.80
N SER A 183 5.06 -16.26 4.55
CA SER A 183 6.44 -16.18 4.08
C SER A 183 6.89 -14.80 3.57
N ASN A 184 5.97 -13.90 3.17
CA ASN A 184 6.33 -12.67 2.44
C ASN A 184 5.77 -11.39 3.06
N SER A 185 6.67 -10.44 3.36
CA SER A 185 6.30 -9.08 3.75
C SER A 185 5.84 -8.30 2.51
N VAL A 186 4.52 -8.17 2.34
CA VAL A 186 3.95 -7.32 1.29
C VAL A 186 4.41 -5.87 1.55
N LYS A 187 5.27 -5.36 0.68
CA LYS A 187 5.78 -3.99 0.76
C LYS A 187 4.67 -3.04 0.29
N LEU A 188 3.83 -2.60 1.22
CA LEU A 188 2.72 -1.64 1.00
C LEU A 188 3.15 -0.26 0.48
N SER A 189 4.45 -0.01 0.33
CA SER A 189 5.03 1.31 0.04
C SER A 189 4.70 1.91 -1.34
N SER A 190 3.89 1.23 -2.16
CA SER A 190 3.52 1.68 -3.51
C SER A 190 2.08 2.20 -3.61
N ILE A 191 1.37 2.34 -2.49
CA ILE A 191 -0.01 2.82 -2.46
C ILE A 191 0.00 4.24 -1.88
N SER A 192 0.14 5.25 -2.73
CA SER A 192 0.06 6.66 -2.32
C SER A 192 -1.38 7.18 -2.23
N ASN A 193 -2.33 6.53 -2.91
CA ASN A 193 -3.72 6.97 -3.00
C ASN A 193 -4.68 5.83 -2.61
N GLY A 194 -5.34 5.94 -1.46
CA GLY A 194 -6.37 5.01 -1.03
C GLY A 194 -6.46 4.79 0.49
N VAL A 195 -7.46 4.03 0.92
CA VAL A 195 -7.65 3.57 2.30
C VAL A 195 -7.26 2.10 2.35
N THR A 196 -6.33 1.73 3.22
CA THR A 196 -5.91 0.32 3.39
C THR A 196 -6.47 -0.24 4.68
N ILE A 197 -7.09 -1.42 4.60
CA ILE A 197 -7.58 -2.17 5.76
C ILE A 197 -6.96 -3.56 5.79
N ASN A 198 -6.70 -4.04 6.99
CA ASN A 198 -6.31 -5.43 7.24
C ASN A 198 -7.57 -6.17 7.68
N THR A 199 -7.95 -7.20 6.93
CA THR A 199 -9.07 -8.07 7.24
C THR A 199 -8.61 -9.52 7.27
N ARG A 200 -9.45 -10.41 7.79
CA ARG A 200 -9.20 -11.85 7.76
C ARG A 200 -10.40 -12.52 7.12
N LYS A 201 -10.17 -13.37 6.13
CA LYS A 201 -11.20 -14.25 5.57
C LYS A 201 -10.89 -15.69 5.94
N GLY A 202 -11.71 -16.27 6.83
CA GLY A 202 -11.41 -17.56 7.45
C GLY A 202 -10.08 -17.48 8.23
N ASP A 203 -9.13 -18.35 7.90
CA ASP A 203 -7.79 -18.33 8.50
C ASP A 203 -6.76 -17.50 7.71
N THR A 204 -7.16 -16.96 6.55
CA THR A 204 -6.23 -16.24 5.67
C THR A 204 -6.22 -14.74 5.95
N PRO A 205 -5.07 -14.15 6.31
CA PRO A 205 -4.95 -12.70 6.44
C PRO A 205 -4.98 -12.05 5.05
N MET A 206 -5.80 -11.03 4.89
CA MET A 206 -5.98 -10.30 3.64
C MET A 206 -5.88 -8.79 3.86
N ILE A 207 -5.21 -8.12 2.94
CA ILE A 207 -5.07 -6.66 2.94
C ILE A 207 -5.91 -6.13 1.78
N ILE A 208 -6.81 -5.20 2.05
CA ILE A 208 -7.65 -4.56 1.04
C ILE A 208 -7.24 -3.10 0.96
N ASN A 209 -6.87 -2.64 -0.23
CA ASN A 209 -6.68 -1.24 -0.51
C ASN A 209 -7.82 -0.71 -1.40
N LEU A 210 -8.53 0.28 -0.90
CA LEU A 210 -9.64 0.96 -1.53
C LEU A 210 -9.15 2.24 -2.20
N SER A 211 -9.44 2.41 -3.49
CA SER A 211 -9.08 3.62 -4.24
C SER A 211 -10.20 4.01 -5.18
N SER A 212 -10.37 5.30 -5.43
CA SER A 212 -11.32 5.82 -6.42
C SER A 212 -10.79 7.11 -7.03
N ASP A 213 -11.16 7.32 -8.29
CA ASP A 213 -10.94 8.55 -9.05
C ASP A 213 -11.99 9.62 -8.74
N LYS A 214 -13.16 9.23 -8.23
CA LYS A 214 -14.31 10.14 -8.01
C LYS A 214 -14.80 10.22 -6.58
N LEU A 215 -14.45 9.27 -5.71
CA LEU A 215 -14.88 9.26 -4.31
C LEU A 215 -13.83 9.94 -3.42
N SER A 216 -14.31 10.73 -2.45
CA SER A 216 -13.44 11.34 -1.43
C SER A 216 -12.91 10.29 -0.45
N ASN A 217 -11.78 10.58 0.18
CA ASN A 217 -11.19 9.70 1.20
C ASN A 217 -12.15 9.40 2.36
N GLN A 218 -12.97 10.38 2.79
CA GLN A 218 -13.97 10.15 3.85
C GLN A 218 -15.01 9.09 3.44
N LYS A 219 -15.47 9.12 2.19
CA LYS A 219 -16.42 8.13 1.67
C LYS A 219 -15.76 6.76 1.46
N LEU A 220 -14.47 6.72 1.14
CA LEU A 220 -13.71 5.47 1.11
C LEU A 220 -13.55 4.88 2.52
N ILE A 221 -13.36 5.71 3.54
CA ILE A 221 -13.30 5.25 4.95
C ILE A 221 -14.65 4.67 5.37
N SER A 222 -15.78 5.34 5.08
CA SER A 222 -17.10 4.81 5.43
C SER A 222 -17.37 3.45 4.76
N ILE A 223 -17.02 3.30 3.48
CA ILE A 223 -17.12 2.01 2.77
C ILE A 223 -16.20 0.96 3.41
N SER A 224 -15.00 1.35 3.83
CA SER A 224 -14.06 0.43 4.47
C SER A 224 -14.57 -0.10 5.81
N ASN A 225 -15.29 0.72 6.58
CA ASN A 225 -15.90 0.30 7.85
C ASN A 225 -17.05 -0.69 7.62
N LEU A 226 -17.86 -0.50 6.58
CA LEU A 226 -18.93 -1.45 6.20
C LEU A 226 -18.40 -2.84 5.80
N ILE A 227 -17.14 -2.94 5.39
CA ILE A 227 -16.50 -4.22 5.06
C ILE A 227 -15.98 -4.94 6.32
N LEU A 228 -15.84 -4.22 7.45
CA LEU A 228 -15.36 -4.77 8.72
C LEU A 228 -16.48 -5.18 9.68
N GLU A 229 -17.68 -4.63 9.53
CA GLU A 229 -18.91 -5.06 10.24
C GLU A 229 -19.45 -6.39 9.69
#